data_AF-A0AAD1FHM9-F1
#
_entry.id   AF-A0AAD1FHM9-F1
#
_cell.length_a   1.000
_cell.length_b   1.000
_cell.length_c   1.000
_cell.angle_alpha   90.00
_cell.angle_beta   90.00
_cell.angle_gamma   90.00
#
_symmetry.space_group_name_H-M   'P 1'
#
loop_
_entity.id
_entity.type
_entity.pdbx_description
1 polymer ?
#
loop_
_entity_poly.entity_id
_entity_poly.type
_entity_poly.pdbx_seq_one_letter_code
_entity_poly.pdbx_strand_id
1 'polypeptide(L)'
;MSHDLDPAQDLSDQLHALLLDAPQGLSEYQLILALKAGHSTHIPHLELTDRLVLFRTHFLVFNALYRLRDRLNGDRQAHLAINPLCVQLLPYEPGTAASLSELDPLRDYYLDLKNLRDTTEEDVGKLLASFWTRMQGSEEKQAALELFGLHDDNQPLSLERIKQRYRQLVSQHHPDRGGSTSRLQSINKAMEILQRYYSRS
;
A
#
# COMPACT_ATOMS: atom_id res chain seq x y z
N MET A 1 0.38 7.19 29.98
CA MET A 1 0.08 8.63 30.16
C MET A 1 -0.99 8.96 29.14
N SER A 2 -2.26 9.13 29.56
CA SER A 2 -3.29 9.65 28.65
C SER A 2 -3.00 11.13 28.43
N HIS A 3 -2.48 11.47 27.26
CA HIS A 3 -2.52 12.86 26.80
C HIS A 3 -3.95 13.10 26.32
N ASP A 4 -4.75 13.81 27.13
CA ASP A 4 -5.98 14.40 26.62
C ASP A 4 -5.58 15.36 25.51
N LEU A 5 -5.98 15.05 24.29
CA LEU A 5 -5.77 15.95 23.15
C LEU A 5 -6.70 17.14 23.34
N ASP A 6 -6.21 18.34 23.09
CA ASP A 6 -7.06 19.52 23.12
C ASP A 6 -8.08 19.44 21.97
N PRO A 7 -9.39 19.32 22.25
CA PRO A 7 -10.41 19.19 21.22
C PRO A 7 -10.59 20.47 20.40
N ALA A 8 -10.03 21.61 20.83
CA ALA A 8 -10.04 22.86 20.09
C ALA A 8 -8.94 22.93 19.00
N GLN A 9 -7.91 22.08 19.09
CA GLN A 9 -6.87 21.99 18.08
C GLN A 9 -7.37 21.33 16.81
N ASP A 10 -6.79 21.71 15.67
CA ASP A 10 -7.04 20.99 14.43
C ASP A 10 -6.36 19.60 14.46
N LEU A 11 -6.78 18.71 13.56
CA LEU A 11 -6.24 17.35 13.51
C LEU A 11 -4.72 17.32 13.21
N SER A 12 -4.20 18.31 12.49
CA SER A 12 -2.78 18.39 12.12
C SER A 12 -1.93 18.69 13.35
N ASP A 13 -2.41 19.55 14.24
CA ASP A 13 -1.75 19.91 15.50
C ASP A 13 -1.76 18.74 16.50
N GLN A 14 -2.89 18.03 16.61
CA GLN A 14 -2.98 16.82 17.43
C GLN A 14 -2.00 15.73 16.94
N LEU A 15 -1.92 15.51 15.62
CA LEU A 15 -0.95 14.59 15.02
C LEU A 15 0.49 15.05 15.25
N HIS A 16 0.76 16.35 15.18
CA HIS A 16 2.09 16.89 15.45
C HIS A 16 2.53 16.59 16.89
N ALA A 17 1.67 16.81 17.88
CA ALA A 17 1.94 16.51 19.28
C ALA A 17 2.25 15.01 19.48
N LEU A 18 1.44 14.11 18.91
CA LEU A 18 1.67 12.67 18.99
C LEU A 18 3.01 12.24 18.39
N LEU A 19 3.42 12.86 17.28
CA LEU A 19 4.67 12.54 16.61
C LEU A 19 5.90 13.11 17.34
N LEU A 20 5.76 14.23 18.05
CA LEU A 20 6.83 14.77 18.91
C LEU A 20 7.13 13.83 20.08
N ASP A 21 6.10 13.18 20.63
CA ASP A 21 6.23 12.21 21.72
C ASP A 21 6.73 10.82 21.26
N ALA A 22 6.79 10.59 19.94
CA ALA A 22 7.17 9.32 19.33
C ALA A 22 8.28 9.49 18.26
N PRO A 23 9.53 9.75 18.66
CA PRO A 23 10.63 10.03 17.72
C PRO A 23 10.96 8.87 16.79
N GLN A 24 10.65 7.62 17.17
CA GLN A 24 10.77 6.43 16.32
C GLN A 24 9.70 6.33 15.22
N GLY A 25 8.69 7.21 15.26
CA GLY A 25 7.53 7.18 14.39
C GLY A 25 6.40 6.27 14.89
N LEU A 26 5.22 6.40 14.25
CA LEU A 26 4.01 5.65 14.55
C LEU A 26 3.37 5.15 13.26
N SER A 27 2.82 3.95 13.24
CA SER A 27 1.97 3.52 12.14
C SER A 27 0.65 4.31 12.13
N GLU A 28 -0.02 4.33 10.97
CA GLU A 28 -1.36 4.91 10.84
C GLU A 28 -2.31 4.35 11.90
N TYR A 29 -2.28 3.02 12.09
CA TYR A 29 -3.12 2.36 13.08
C TYR A 29 -2.84 2.86 14.50
N GLN A 30 -1.57 3.03 14.87
CA GLN A 30 -1.18 3.58 16.17
C GLN A 30 -1.61 5.03 16.34
N LEU A 31 -1.49 5.86 15.28
CA LEU A 31 -1.98 7.25 15.29
C LEU A 31 -3.50 7.30 15.52
N ILE A 32 -4.28 6.49 14.79
CA ILE A 32 -5.73 6.43 14.96
C ILE A 32 -6.11 5.99 16.37
N LEU A 33 -5.44 4.97 16.93
CA LEU A 33 -5.67 4.54 18.30
C LEU A 33 -5.36 5.64 19.32
N ALA A 34 -4.24 6.35 19.14
CA ALA A 34 -3.86 7.45 20.03
C ALA A 34 -4.86 8.62 19.94
N LEU A 35 -5.31 8.99 18.73
CA LEU A 35 -6.33 10.02 18.51
C LEU A 35 -7.66 9.65 19.19
N LYS A 36 -8.09 8.38 19.09
CA LYS A 36 -9.29 7.88 19.77
C LYS A 36 -9.13 7.87 21.29
N ALA A 37 -7.98 7.42 21.79
CA ALA A 37 -7.69 7.38 23.22
C ALA A 37 -7.65 8.81 23.83
N GLY A 38 -7.21 9.79 23.04
CA GLY A 38 -7.20 11.21 23.40
C GLY A 38 -8.53 11.94 23.11
N HIS A 39 -9.61 11.23 22.78
CA HIS A 39 -10.94 11.79 22.50
C HIS A 39 -10.97 12.87 21.41
N SER A 40 -10.16 12.71 20.35
CA SER A 40 -10.16 13.62 19.20
C SER A 40 -11.56 13.73 18.58
N THR A 41 -12.06 14.95 18.44
CA THR A 41 -13.36 15.26 17.82
C THR A 41 -13.35 15.08 16.30
N HIS A 42 -12.16 14.96 15.69
CA HIS A 42 -11.97 14.85 14.24
C HIS A 42 -12.07 13.41 13.72
N ILE A 43 -11.88 12.43 14.60
CA ILE A 43 -11.91 11.00 14.24
C ILE A 43 -13.16 10.36 14.80
N PRO A 44 -13.94 9.63 13.99
CA PRO A 44 -15.12 8.95 14.50
C PRO A 44 -14.73 7.90 15.54
N HIS A 45 -15.37 7.96 16.71
CA HIS A 45 -15.34 6.91 17.74
C HIS A 45 -16.25 5.72 17.36
N LEU A 46 -16.27 5.37 16.08
CA LEU A 46 -16.98 4.22 15.56
C LEU A 46 -16.02 3.04 15.40
N GLU A 47 -16.57 1.84 15.49
CA GLU A 47 -15.86 0.62 15.14
C GLU A 47 -15.40 0.69 13.68
N LEU A 48 -14.13 0.38 13.45
CA LEU A 48 -13.50 0.44 12.13
C LEU A 48 -13.84 -0.80 11.27
N THR A 49 -15.08 -1.27 11.36
CA THR A 49 -15.58 -2.43 10.60
C THR A 49 -16.30 -2.01 9.32
N ASP A 50 -16.79 -0.77 9.27
CA ASP A 50 -17.39 -0.18 8.07
C ASP A 50 -16.30 0.33 7.13
N ARG A 51 -16.34 -0.12 5.87
CA ARG A 51 -15.33 0.18 4.83
C ARG A 51 -15.27 1.67 4.49
N LEU A 52 -16.41 2.35 4.47
CA LEU A 52 -16.47 3.77 4.17
C LEU A 52 -15.97 4.59 5.37
N VAL A 53 -16.27 4.17 6.60
CA VAL A 53 -15.73 4.80 7.82
C VAL A 53 -14.21 4.65 7.87
N LEU A 54 -13.69 3.46 7.57
CA LEU A 54 -12.25 3.20 7.43
C LEU A 54 -11.61 4.14 6.41
N PHE A 55 -12.15 4.18 5.19
CA PHE A 55 -11.64 5.06 4.13
C PHE A 55 -11.64 6.53 4.54
N ARG A 56 -12.75 7.02 5.12
CA ARG A 56 -12.85 8.43 5.55
C ARG A 56 -11.88 8.75 6.68
N THR A 57 -11.71 7.84 7.64
CA THR A 57 -10.75 8.00 8.74
C THR A 57 -9.33 8.07 8.22
N HIS A 58 -8.95 7.11 7.37
CA HIS A 58 -7.66 7.08 6.68
C HIS A 58 -7.42 8.39 5.91
N PHE A 59 -8.39 8.82 5.11
CA PHE A 59 -8.28 10.04 4.32
C PHE A 59 -8.07 11.28 5.21
N LEU A 60 -8.82 11.42 6.30
CA LEU A 60 -8.68 12.57 7.21
C LEU A 60 -7.29 12.61 7.87
N VAL A 61 -6.80 11.46 8.35
CA VAL A 61 -5.45 11.36 8.94
C VAL A 61 -4.41 11.75 7.92
N PHE A 62 -4.43 11.18 6.71
CA PHE A 62 -3.44 11.49 5.68
C PHE A 62 -3.57 12.93 5.17
N ASN A 63 -4.78 13.46 5.00
CA ASN A 63 -4.99 14.88 4.68
C ASN A 63 -4.31 15.79 5.70
N ALA A 64 -4.51 15.53 7.00
CA ALA A 64 -3.90 16.31 8.07
C ALA A 64 -2.37 16.12 8.12
N LEU A 65 -1.85 14.91 7.89
CA LEU A 65 -0.40 14.66 7.79
C LEU A 65 0.22 15.43 6.63
N TYR A 66 -0.39 15.43 5.45
CA TYR A 66 0.13 16.18 4.30
C TYR A 66 0.08 17.70 4.51
N ARG A 67 -0.97 18.21 5.15
CA ARG A 67 -1.05 19.62 5.58
C ARG A 67 0.04 19.97 6.60
N LEU A 68 0.25 19.09 7.58
CA LEU A 68 1.31 19.25 8.58
C LEU A 68 2.68 19.27 7.92
N ARG A 69 2.95 18.34 6.99
CA ARG A 69 4.21 18.28 6.24
C ARG A 69 4.47 19.57 5.47
N ASP A 70 3.48 20.09 4.75
CA ASP A 70 3.60 21.33 4.00
C ASP A 70 3.93 22.52 4.91
N ARG A 71 3.25 22.61 6.07
CA ARG A 71 3.52 23.65 7.08
C ARG A 71 4.94 23.55 7.65
N LEU A 72 5.34 22.36 8.12
CA LEU A 72 6.67 22.14 8.71
C LEU A 72 7.81 22.40 7.72
N ASN A 73 7.62 22.00 6.46
CA ASN A 73 8.58 22.28 5.39
C ASN A 73 8.65 23.79 5.08
N GLY A 74 7.50 24.47 5.00
CA GLY A 74 7.43 25.92 4.75
C GLY A 74 8.14 26.74 5.84
N ASP A 75 7.95 26.33 7.09
CA ASP A 75 8.56 26.97 8.26
C ASP A 75 10.01 26.51 8.53
N ARG A 76 10.51 25.53 7.76
CA ARG A 76 11.85 24.92 7.90
C ARG A 76 12.11 24.33 9.29
N GLN A 77 11.07 23.77 9.90
CA GLN A 77 11.14 23.26 11.28
C GLN A 77 11.55 21.79 11.32
N ALA A 78 10.93 20.96 10.48
CA ALA A 78 11.14 19.52 10.44
C ALA A 78 10.76 18.97 9.07
N HIS A 79 11.16 17.73 8.80
CA HIS A 79 10.69 16.96 7.66
C HIS A 79 9.75 15.85 8.14
N LEU A 80 8.54 15.78 7.60
CA LEU A 80 7.60 14.71 7.94
C LEU A 80 7.63 13.59 6.88
N ALA A 81 8.15 12.43 7.27
CA ALA A 81 8.08 11.22 6.46
C ALA A 81 6.72 10.54 6.65
N ILE A 82 5.98 10.31 5.57
CA ILE A 82 4.62 9.75 5.60
C ILE A 82 4.64 8.37 4.94
N ASN A 83 4.52 7.31 5.75
CA ASN A 83 4.28 5.94 5.32
C ASN A 83 3.23 5.32 6.27
N PRO A 84 2.19 4.61 5.77
CA PRO A 84 1.17 3.99 6.63
C PRO A 84 1.73 3.08 7.74
N LEU A 85 2.90 2.47 7.53
CA LEU A 85 3.55 1.61 8.52
C LEU A 85 4.43 2.37 9.51
N CYS A 86 4.89 3.57 9.14
CA CYS A 86 5.74 4.42 9.98
C CYS A 86 5.69 5.88 9.50
N VAL A 87 4.95 6.71 10.21
CA VAL A 87 4.93 8.17 10.06
C VAL A 87 5.88 8.75 11.09
N GLN A 88 6.83 9.58 10.65
CA GLN A 88 7.94 10.01 11.50
C GLN A 88 8.33 11.47 11.24
N LEU A 89 8.57 12.23 12.31
CA LEU A 89 9.21 13.53 12.25
C LEU A 89 10.73 13.35 12.22
N LEU A 90 11.36 13.91 11.20
CA LEU A 90 12.80 13.94 11.00
C LEU A 90 13.32 15.37 11.15
N PRO A 91 14.58 15.57 11.56
CA PRO A 91 15.21 16.89 11.57
C PRO A 91 15.12 17.55 10.19
N TYR A 92 14.97 18.88 10.18
CA TYR A 92 15.04 19.62 8.93
C TYR A 92 16.47 19.63 8.40
N GLU A 93 16.67 19.08 7.21
CA GLU A 93 17.93 19.17 6.48
C GLU A 93 17.78 20.06 5.24
N PRO A 94 18.52 21.18 5.15
CA PRO A 94 18.44 22.04 3.98
C PRO A 94 18.99 21.30 2.74
N GLY A 95 18.11 20.99 1.80
CA GLY A 95 18.46 20.33 0.53
C GLY A 95 17.67 19.06 0.24
N THR A 96 17.17 18.34 1.26
CA THR A 96 16.32 17.14 1.07
C THR A 96 14.93 17.51 0.54
N ALA A 97 14.39 18.67 0.93
CA ALA A 97 13.13 19.19 0.40
C ALA A 97 13.20 19.56 -1.10
N ALA A 98 14.37 19.95 -1.61
CA ALA A 98 14.56 20.32 -3.01
C ALA A 98 14.65 19.10 -3.94
N SER A 99 15.04 17.93 -3.42
CA SER A 99 15.09 16.67 -4.18
C SER A 99 13.74 15.95 -4.26
N LEU A 100 12.75 16.35 -3.46
CA LEU A 100 11.39 15.79 -3.42
C LEU A 100 10.36 16.64 -4.19
N SER A 101 10.81 17.62 -4.98
CA SER A 101 9.95 18.49 -5.78
C SER A 101 9.44 17.88 -7.10
N GLU A 102 9.73 16.60 -7.37
CA GLU A 102 9.22 15.93 -8.57
C GLU A 102 8.00 15.08 -8.23
N LEU A 103 6.83 15.71 -8.28
CA LEU A 103 5.50 15.09 -8.24
C LEU A 103 5.25 14.16 -7.04
N ASP A 104 4.42 14.61 -6.10
CA ASP A 104 3.84 13.74 -5.06
C ASP A 104 2.34 13.52 -5.33
N PRO A 105 1.97 12.53 -6.17
CA PRO A 105 0.58 12.25 -6.51
C PRO A 105 -0.28 11.94 -5.28
N LEU A 106 0.32 11.39 -4.22
CA LEU A 106 -0.41 11.09 -2.99
C LEU A 106 -0.75 12.39 -2.26
N ARG A 107 0.19 13.32 -2.15
CA ARG A 107 -0.09 14.66 -1.61
C ARG A 107 -1.26 15.31 -2.35
N ASP A 108 -1.22 15.34 -3.68
CA ASP A 108 -2.28 15.96 -4.48
C ASP A 108 -3.63 15.27 -4.27
N TYR A 109 -3.63 13.93 -4.18
CA TYR A 109 -4.83 13.14 -3.89
C TYR A 109 -5.42 13.47 -2.51
N TYR A 110 -4.63 13.46 -1.44
CA TYR A 110 -5.14 13.70 -0.09
C TYR A 110 -5.49 15.16 0.17
N LEU A 111 -4.87 16.13 -0.54
CA LEU A 111 -5.22 17.54 -0.40
C LEU A 111 -6.47 17.95 -1.19
N ASP A 112 -6.92 17.15 -2.17
CA ASP A 112 -8.20 17.37 -2.84
C ASP A 112 -9.36 16.75 -2.04
N LEU A 113 -10.10 17.61 -1.32
CA LEU A 113 -11.26 17.20 -0.51
C LEU A 113 -12.42 16.60 -1.33
N LYS A 114 -12.42 16.75 -2.66
CA LYS A 114 -13.39 16.04 -3.52
C LYS A 114 -13.21 14.53 -3.42
N ASN A 115 -11.99 14.03 -3.28
CA ASN A 115 -11.71 12.60 -3.12
C ASN A 115 -12.33 12.03 -1.83
N LEU A 116 -12.48 12.84 -0.77
CA LEU A 116 -13.20 12.46 0.44
C LEU A 116 -14.72 12.49 0.25
N ARG A 117 -15.22 13.57 -0.36
CA ARG A 117 -16.65 13.85 -0.44
C ARG A 117 -17.36 12.96 -1.45
N ASP A 118 -16.73 12.74 -2.59
CA ASP A 118 -17.37 12.14 -3.75
C ASP A 118 -17.14 10.61 -3.81
N THR A 119 -16.21 10.07 -2.99
CA THR A 119 -15.99 8.62 -2.87
C THR A 119 -17.10 7.96 -2.06
N THR A 120 -17.77 6.99 -2.69
CA THR A 120 -18.88 6.23 -2.08
C THR A 120 -18.41 4.90 -1.49
N GLU A 121 -19.25 4.24 -0.70
CA GLU A 121 -18.98 2.89 -0.20
C GLU A 121 -18.78 1.87 -1.34
N GLU A 122 -19.54 2.00 -2.43
CA GLU A 122 -19.41 1.15 -3.61
C GLU A 122 -18.04 1.32 -4.27
N ASP A 123 -17.55 2.55 -4.37
CA ASP A 123 -16.23 2.86 -4.93
C ASP A 123 -15.10 2.28 -4.08
N VAL A 124 -15.21 2.39 -2.75
CA VAL A 124 -14.27 1.74 -1.82
C VAL A 124 -14.30 0.22 -1.98
N GLY A 125 -15.49 -0.35 -2.12
CA GLY A 125 -15.66 -1.78 -2.39
C GLY A 125 -14.96 -2.24 -3.67
N LYS A 126 -15.14 -1.49 -4.76
CA LYS A 126 -14.48 -1.74 -6.06
C LYS A 126 -12.97 -1.59 -5.96
N LEU A 127 -12.49 -0.56 -5.25
CA LEU A 127 -11.07 -0.32 -5.02
C LEU A 127 -10.43 -1.52 -4.32
N LEU A 128 -11.00 -1.97 -3.19
CA LEU A 128 -10.52 -3.13 -2.45
C LEU A 128 -10.57 -4.40 -3.32
N ALA A 129 -11.68 -4.64 -4.02
CA ALA A 129 -11.80 -5.81 -4.91
C ALA A 129 -10.70 -5.81 -6.00
N SER A 130 -10.44 -4.65 -6.61
CA SER A 130 -9.38 -4.50 -7.62
C SER A 130 -7.98 -4.71 -7.04
N PHE A 131 -7.75 -4.26 -5.80
CA PHE A 131 -6.50 -4.48 -5.08
C PHE A 131 -6.28 -5.97 -4.82
N TRP A 132 -7.24 -6.68 -4.23
CA TRP A 132 -7.14 -8.13 -3.98
C TRP A 132 -6.98 -8.91 -5.28
N THR A 133 -7.69 -8.54 -6.35
CA THR A 133 -7.55 -9.19 -7.67
C THR A 133 -6.13 -9.01 -8.22
N ARG A 134 -5.56 -7.81 -8.11
CA ARG A 134 -4.19 -7.53 -8.56
C ARG A 134 -3.15 -8.22 -7.68
N MET A 135 -3.37 -8.27 -6.37
CA MET A 135 -2.47 -8.95 -5.43
C MET A 135 -2.47 -10.46 -5.65
N GLN A 136 -3.65 -11.08 -5.73
CA GLN A 136 -3.80 -12.49 -6.08
C GLN A 136 -3.18 -12.79 -7.44
N GLY A 137 -3.43 -11.95 -8.45
CA GLY A 137 -2.80 -12.14 -9.76
C GLY A 137 -1.26 -12.04 -9.69
N SER A 138 -0.72 -11.14 -8.88
CA SER A 138 0.72 -11.02 -8.64
C SER A 138 1.29 -12.24 -7.93
N GLU A 139 0.60 -12.75 -6.90
CA GLU A 139 0.96 -13.98 -6.19
C GLU A 139 0.86 -15.20 -7.10
N GLU A 140 -0.21 -15.33 -7.89
CA GLU A 140 -0.40 -16.39 -8.88
C GLU A 140 0.70 -16.36 -9.94
N LYS A 141 1.09 -15.16 -10.41
CA LYS A 141 2.23 -14.98 -11.31
C LYS A 141 3.53 -15.44 -10.66
N GLN A 142 3.80 -15.00 -9.43
CA GLN A 142 5.01 -15.35 -8.70
C GLN A 142 5.11 -16.86 -8.48
N ALA A 143 4.04 -17.49 -7.98
CA ALA A 143 3.96 -18.94 -7.79
C ALA A 143 4.13 -19.71 -9.11
N ALA A 144 3.59 -19.20 -10.22
CA ALA A 144 3.78 -19.80 -11.53
C ALA A 144 5.23 -19.70 -12.03
N LEU A 145 5.91 -18.57 -11.78
CA LEU A 145 7.35 -18.40 -12.07
C LEU A 145 8.21 -19.32 -11.20
N GLU A 146 7.88 -19.46 -9.92
CA GLU A 146 8.55 -20.39 -8.99
C GLU A 146 8.41 -21.84 -9.45
N LEU A 147 7.20 -22.27 -9.82
CA LEU A 147 6.95 -23.61 -10.34
C LEU A 147 7.78 -23.89 -11.61
N PHE A 148 8.02 -22.86 -12.43
CA PHE A 148 8.82 -22.97 -13.64
C PHE A 148 10.33 -22.85 -13.36
N GLY A 149 10.72 -22.45 -12.15
CA GLY A 149 12.09 -22.14 -11.78
C GLY A 149 12.64 -20.90 -12.47
N LEU A 150 11.77 -19.92 -12.77
CA LEU A 150 12.09 -18.70 -13.52
C LEU A 150 12.00 -17.43 -12.64
N HIS A 151 11.91 -17.57 -11.31
CA HIS A 151 11.75 -16.46 -10.36
C HIS A 151 13.05 -15.68 -10.09
N ASP A 152 14.21 -16.34 -10.19
CA ASP A 152 15.54 -15.78 -9.86
C ASP A 152 16.40 -15.44 -11.09
N ASP A 153 15.82 -15.46 -12.29
CA ASP A 153 16.58 -15.21 -13.52
C ASP A 153 16.83 -13.71 -13.72
N ASN A 154 18.09 -13.26 -13.59
CA ASN A 154 18.57 -11.91 -13.95
C ASN A 154 18.51 -11.61 -15.47
N GLN A 155 17.77 -12.41 -16.24
CA GLN A 155 17.58 -12.26 -17.67
C GLN A 155 16.13 -11.85 -17.98
N PRO A 156 15.90 -11.07 -19.05
CA PRO A 156 14.55 -10.69 -19.44
C PRO A 156 13.71 -11.93 -19.75
N LEU A 157 12.60 -12.08 -19.01
CA LEU A 157 11.63 -13.16 -19.23
C LEU A 157 10.79 -12.84 -20.47
N SER A 158 10.87 -13.69 -21.49
CA SER A 158 10.05 -13.62 -22.70
C SER A 158 9.05 -14.78 -22.77
N LEU A 159 7.94 -14.56 -23.46
CA LEU A 159 6.90 -15.59 -23.64
C LEU A 159 7.44 -16.83 -24.37
N GLU A 160 8.44 -16.67 -25.24
CA GLU A 160 9.15 -17.78 -25.89
C GLU A 160 9.93 -18.64 -24.88
N ARG A 161 10.64 -18.01 -23.94
CA ARG A 161 11.36 -18.73 -22.87
C ARG A 161 10.41 -19.48 -21.94
N ILE A 162 9.29 -18.85 -21.59
CA ILE A 162 8.24 -19.47 -20.75
C ILE A 162 7.67 -20.71 -21.46
N LYS A 163 7.35 -20.61 -22.76
CA LYS A 163 6.89 -21.75 -23.58
C LYS A 163 7.94 -22.85 -23.69
N GLN A 164 9.22 -22.51 -23.84
CA GLN A 164 10.30 -23.49 -23.87
C GLN A 164 10.38 -24.26 -22.55
N ARG A 165 10.32 -23.54 -21.41
CA ARG A 165 10.35 -24.16 -20.08
C ARG A 165 9.13 -25.05 -19.83
N TYR A 166 7.95 -24.61 -20.25
CA TYR A 166 6.72 -25.40 -20.22
C TYR A 166 6.87 -26.75 -20.95
N ARG A 167 7.39 -26.74 -22.20
CA ARG A 167 7.61 -27.98 -22.97
C ARG A 167 8.57 -28.95 -22.28
N GLN A 168 9.62 -28.44 -21.63
CA GLN A 168 10.55 -29.26 -20.85
C GLN A 168 9.84 -29.92 -19.66
N LEU A 169 9.08 -29.14 -18.88
CA LEU A 169 8.36 -29.63 -17.69
C LEU A 169 7.28 -30.66 -18.05
N VAL A 170 6.53 -30.44 -19.13
CA VAL A 170 5.53 -31.40 -19.62
C VAL A 170 6.18 -32.70 -20.09
N SER A 171 7.32 -32.64 -20.79
CA SER A 171 8.06 -33.82 -21.22
C SER A 171 8.61 -34.65 -20.05
N GLN A 172 9.05 -33.97 -18.99
CA GLN A 172 9.60 -34.59 -17.76
C GLN A 172 8.52 -35.23 -16.89
N HIS A 173 7.35 -34.60 -16.78
CA HIS A 173 6.26 -35.05 -15.91
C HIS A 173 5.13 -35.78 -16.66
N HIS A 174 5.39 -36.26 -17.87
CA HIS A 174 4.39 -36.97 -18.67
C HIS A 174 3.97 -38.30 -17.99
N PRO A 175 2.66 -38.59 -17.86
CA PRO A 175 2.17 -39.80 -17.20
C PRO A 175 2.68 -41.11 -17.85
N ASP A 176 2.82 -41.13 -19.18
CA ASP A 176 3.37 -42.28 -19.92
C ASP A 176 4.84 -42.60 -19.58
N ARG A 177 5.53 -41.71 -18.87
CA ARG A 177 6.93 -41.88 -18.42
C ARG A 177 7.06 -41.95 -16.89
N GLY A 178 5.96 -42.23 -16.19
CA GLY A 178 5.92 -42.33 -14.72
C GLY A 178 5.69 -41.00 -14.00
N GLY A 179 5.25 -39.96 -14.71
CA GLY A 179 4.91 -38.66 -14.12
C GLY A 179 3.54 -38.64 -13.43
N SER A 180 3.31 -37.62 -12.58
CA SER A 180 2.04 -37.43 -11.86
C SER A 180 1.08 -36.54 -12.64
N THR A 181 -0.13 -37.03 -12.91
CA THR A 181 -1.22 -36.26 -13.55
C THR A 181 -1.54 -34.98 -12.79
N SER A 182 -1.48 -35.00 -11.45
CA SER A 182 -1.66 -33.81 -10.61
C SER A 182 -0.56 -32.77 -10.85
N ARG A 183 0.69 -33.21 -11.05
CA ARG A 183 1.81 -32.31 -11.36
C ARG A 183 1.65 -31.65 -12.73
N LEU A 184 1.19 -32.41 -13.72
CA LEU A 184 0.95 -31.90 -15.08
C LEU A 184 -0.20 -30.87 -15.10
N GLN A 185 -1.25 -31.08 -14.31
CA GLN A 185 -2.32 -30.07 -14.12
C GLN A 185 -1.79 -28.76 -13.52
N SER A 186 -0.92 -28.82 -12.51
CA SER A 186 -0.29 -27.62 -11.94
C SER A 186 0.56 -26.87 -12.96
N ILE A 187 1.32 -27.59 -13.80
CA ILE A 187 2.16 -27.00 -14.86
C ILE A 187 1.30 -26.31 -15.92
N ASN A 188 0.19 -26.92 -16.34
CA ASN A 188 -0.74 -26.31 -17.31
C ASN A 188 -1.39 -25.04 -16.75
N LYS A 189 -1.85 -25.07 -15.49
CA LYS A 189 -2.43 -23.91 -14.83
C LYS A 189 -1.44 -22.75 -14.73
N ALA A 190 -0.19 -23.03 -14.34
CA ALA A 190 0.87 -22.03 -14.30
C ALA A 190 1.18 -21.44 -15.69
N MET A 191 1.16 -22.26 -16.75
CA MET A 191 1.33 -21.78 -18.13
C MET A 191 0.21 -20.81 -18.54
N GLU A 192 -1.05 -21.11 -18.23
CA GLU A 192 -2.18 -20.23 -18.52
C GLU A 192 -2.05 -18.87 -17.81
N ILE A 193 -1.65 -18.87 -16.53
CA ILE A 193 -1.41 -17.66 -15.76
C ILE A 193 -0.30 -16.84 -16.43
N LEU A 194 0.87 -17.43 -16.67
CA LEU A 194 2.00 -16.71 -17.28
C LEU A 194 1.68 -16.22 -18.70
N GLN A 195 0.94 -16.99 -19.49
CA GLN A 195 0.53 -16.56 -20.83
C GLN A 195 -0.32 -15.30 -20.77
N ARG A 196 -1.30 -15.20 -19.85
CA ARG A 196 -2.13 -13.99 -19.68
C ARG A 196 -1.30 -12.75 -19.34
N TYR A 197 -0.26 -12.92 -18.53
CA TYR A 197 0.62 -11.82 -18.11
C TYR A 197 1.56 -11.36 -19.23
N TYR A 198 2.13 -12.29 -20.00
CA TYR A 198 3.15 -12.00 -21.00
C TYR A 198 2.60 -11.88 -22.44
N SER A 199 1.29 -12.08 -22.66
CA SER A 199 0.62 -11.80 -23.94
C SER A 199 0.03 -10.40 -24.04
N ARG A 200 -0.04 -9.66 -22.91
CA ARG A 200 -0.58 -8.30 -22.81
C ARG A 200 0.50 -7.21 -22.65
N SER A 201 1.77 -7.58 -22.70
CA SER A 201 2.94 -6.68 -22.65
C SER A 201 3.60 -6.53 -24.01
#